data_AF-A0A1E2V5R6-F1
#
_entry.id   AF-A0A1E2V5R6-F1
#
_cell.length_a   1.000
_cell.length_b   1.000
_cell.length_c   1.000
_cell.angle_alpha   90.00
_cell.angle_beta   90.00
_cell.angle_gamma   90.00
#
_symmetry.space_group_name_H-M   'P 1'
#
loop_
_entity.id
_entity.type
_entity.pdbx_description
1 polymer ?
#
loop_
_entity_poly.entity_id
_entity_poly.type
_entity_poly.pdbx_seq_one_letter_code
_entity_poly.pdbx_strand_id
1 'polypeptide(L)'
;MEIEVHSRPDYLELTMGPVQAQIGHAQGPTLRENLDRSLRNALKDPLSRKEGQLEHLQQLTFLLELMLWLDDEQARQVVIQMEYSQLVPLWRFARQHQPAFIDRLSTLMSQRAVEQLEESAAQSAPIPADRVIEAFEALHPMLAECLGNVMPPLPPMNYDPDVGAQQFTEQAVWLKSLPEIPPERRQQIFQLLEPRQRLQLWQLARTQRWSNYDHWLEEQLTPAEYQQLEQQLDRMPPQPQWVRDQLCELVSSWLAPARHQQKAQSDSTAPSKALLDKSRHFLDQLGNLQAAALQQLLKQLSRQQLLHLIGATGQVESRLMHQKLNITLPSKLYKQLRQQAPQKLNDVQLRHLLTELNQLIRTQRASGGPE
;
A
#
# COMPACT_ATOMS: atom_id res chain seq x y z
N MET A 1 1.02 4.81 36.85
CA MET A 1 2.39 5.25 37.14
C MET A 1 2.29 6.66 37.70
N GLU A 2 2.54 6.83 39.00
CA GLU A 2 2.51 8.15 39.63
C GLU A 2 3.84 8.85 39.36
N ILE A 3 3.76 10.07 38.85
CA ILE A 3 4.92 10.94 38.60
C ILE A 3 4.84 12.04 39.65
N GLU A 4 5.84 12.09 40.52
CA GLU A 4 5.93 13.13 41.53
C GLU A 4 7.01 14.12 41.13
N VAL A 5 6.65 15.40 41.15
CA VAL A 5 7.58 16.50 40.82
C VAL A 5 7.66 17.42 42.02
N HIS A 6 8.85 17.48 42.64
CA HIS A 6 9.13 18.37 43.75
C HIS A 6 10.02 19.50 43.26
N SER A 7 9.52 20.74 43.37
CA SER A 7 10.32 21.93 43.11
C SER A 7 11.16 22.28 44.33
N ARG A 8 12.48 22.33 44.14
CA ARG A 8 13.45 22.81 45.12
C ARG A 8 14.09 24.10 44.61
N PRO A 9 14.74 24.90 45.49
CA PRO A 9 15.33 26.18 45.11
C PRO A 9 16.35 26.08 43.97
N ASP A 10 17.13 24.99 43.93
CA ASP A 10 18.27 24.84 43.01
C ASP A 10 18.06 23.78 41.91
N TYR A 11 17.01 22.96 42.03
CA TYR A 11 16.73 21.85 41.11
C TYR A 11 15.25 21.42 41.15
N LEU A 12 14.83 20.72 40.09
CA LEU A 12 13.59 19.95 40.05
C LEU A 12 13.89 18.49 40.33
N GLU A 13 13.19 17.90 41.28
CA GLU A 13 13.28 16.48 41.60
C GLU A 13 12.10 15.74 40.97
N LEU A 14 12.40 14.82 40.06
CA LEU A 14 11.44 13.99 39.34
C LEU A 14 11.55 12.56 39.85
N THR A 15 10.46 12.06 40.44
CA THR A 15 10.34 10.67 40.88
C THR A 15 9.34 9.94 40.00
N MET A 16 9.81 8.85 39.40
CA MET A 16 9.06 8.00 38.47
C MET A 16 9.28 6.53 38.86
N GLY A 17 8.47 6.03 39.80
CA GLY A 17 8.67 4.69 40.37
C GLY A 17 10.05 4.59 41.05
N PRO A 18 10.93 3.62 40.70
CA PRO A 18 12.25 3.49 41.30
C PRO A 18 13.28 4.51 40.77
N VAL A 19 12.92 5.32 39.76
CA VAL A 19 13.84 6.27 39.13
C VAL A 19 13.66 7.65 39.75
N GLN A 20 14.74 8.21 40.28
CA GLN A 20 14.82 9.58 40.75
C GLN A 20 15.83 10.36 39.91
N ALA A 21 15.43 11.54 39.43
CA ALA A 21 16.28 12.42 38.65
C ALA A 21 16.24 13.84 39.22
N GLN A 22 17.42 14.45 39.37
CA GLN A 22 17.55 15.85 39.78
C GLN A 22 17.97 16.68 38.58
N ILE A 23 17.18 17.70 38.27
CA ILE A 23 17.37 18.56 37.11
C ILE A 23 17.71 19.95 37.60
N GLY A 24 18.99 20.32 37.51
CA GLY A 24 19.45 21.65 37.89
C GLY A 24 19.00 22.74 36.90
N HIS A 25 19.05 24.00 37.33
CA HIS A 25 18.63 25.16 36.52
C HIS A 25 19.31 25.25 35.14
N ALA A 26 20.58 24.85 35.02
CA ALA A 26 21.31 24.84 33.76
C ALA A 26 20.73 23.86 32.72
N GLN A 27 20.04 22.80 33.17
CA GLN A 27 19.46 21.76 32.33
C GLN A 27 17.97 21.99 32.03
N GLY A 28 17.33 22.92 32.75
CA GLY A 28 15.92 23.27 32.60
C GLY A 28 15.50 23.72 31.20
N PRO A 29 16.27 24.59 30.51
CA PRO A 29 15.96 24.99 29.14
C PRO A 29 15.98 23.81 28.15
N THR A 30 17.00 22.97 28.23
CA THR A 30 17.14 21.78 27.38
C THR A 30 16.04 20.75 27.64
N LEU A 31 15.68 20.53 28.91
CA LEU A 31 14.54 19.67 29.26
C LEU A 31 13.24 20.22 28.68
N ARG A 32 12.99 21.53 28.82
CA ARG A 32 11.79 22.19 28.31
C ARG A 32 11.69 22.07 26.79
N GLU A 33 12.78 22.29 26.06
CA GLU A 33 12.81 22.12 24.61
C GLU A 33 12.56 20.67 24.18
N ASN A 34 13.15 19.70 24.89
CA ASN A 34 12.94 18.28 24.59
C ASN A 34 11.51 17.84 24.90
N LEU A 35 10.91 18.32 26.00
CA LEU A 35 9.51 18.06 26.35
C LEU A 35 8.56 18.73 25.36
N ASP A 36 8.79 19.99 24.97
CA ASP A 36 7.96 20.68 23.98
C ASP A 36 8.03 19.99 22.62
N ARG A 37 9.23 19.54 22.20
CA ARG A 37 9.41 18.75 20.97
C ARG A 37 8.68 17.42 21.04
N SER A 38 8.84 16.67 22.13
CA SER A 38 8.18 15.37 22.32
C SER A 38 6.66 15.50 22.41
N LEU A 39 6.15 16.52 23.11
CA LEU A 39 4.72 16.81 23.19
C LEU A 39 4.15 17.23 21.84
N ARG A 40 4.82 18.13 21.09
CA ARG A 40 4.38 18.51 19.74
C ARG A 40 4.42 17.33 18.76
N ASN A 41 5.39 16.43 18.90
CA ASN A 41 5.47 15.21 18.10
C ASN A 41 4.38 14.19 18.49
N ALA A 42 3.99 14.14 19.76
CA ALA A 42 2.88 13.32 20.24
C ALA A 42 1.50 13.90 19.91
N LEU A 43 1.39 15.24 19.82
CA LEU A 43 0.15 15.97 19.53
C LEU A 43 -0.12 16.12 18.02
N LYS A 44 0.87 15.91 17.15
CA LYS A 44 0.67 15.81 15.70
C LYS A 44 0.12 14.41 15.36
N ASP A 45 -1.20 14.28 15.48
CA ASP A 45 -2.06 13.14 15.14
C ASP A 45 -1.61 11.75 15.61
N PRO A 46 -1.86 11.40 16.90
CA PRO A 46 -1.59 10.06 17.41
C PRO A 46 -2.52 8.99 16.83
N LEU A 47 -3.68 9.36 16.26
CA LEU A 47 -4.64 8.40 15.70
C LEU A 47 -4.18 7.89 14.33
N SER A 48 -3.82 8.78 13.39
CA SER A 48 -3.34 8.37 12.06
C SER A 48 -1.99 7.67 12.12
N ARG A 49 -1.12 8.02 13.08
CA ARG A 49 0.13 7.29 13.34
C ARG A 49 -0.11 5.88 13.89
N LYS A 50 -1.06 5.73 14.82
CA LYS A 50 -1.40 4.41 15.37
C LYS A 50 -2.11 3.53 14.35
N GLU A 51 -3.01 4.09 13.56
CA GLU A 51 -3.68 3.38 12.45
C GLU A 51 -2.64 2.93 11.43
N GLY A 52 -1.76 3.82 10.97
CA GLY A 52 -0.68 3.45 10.04
C GLY A 52 0.33 2.45 10.61
N GLN A 53 0.62 2.49 11.92
CA GLN A 53 1.46 1.49 12.59
C GLN A 53 0.79 0.11 12.64
N LEU A 54 -0.52 0.06 12.90
CA LEU A 54 -1.28 -1.18 12.93
C LEU A 54 -1.42 -1.78 11.53
N GLU A 55 -1.67 -0.97 10.51
CA GLU A 55 -1.68 -1.39 9.10
C GLU A 55 -0.31 -1.96 8.68
N HIS A 56 0.77 -1.26 9.03
CA HIS A 56 2.13 -1.73 8.75
C HIS A 56 2.47 -3.04 9.47
N LEU A 57 2.09 -3.16 10.75
CA LEU A 57 2.25 -4.39 11.52
C LEU A 57 1.47 -5.57 10.91
N GLN A 58 0.24 -5.33 10.44
CA GLN A 58 -0.57 -6.34 9.76
C GLN A 58 0.11 -6.83 8.47
N GLN A 59 0.67 -5.93 7.65
CA GLN A 59 1.42 -6.35 6.48
C GLN A 59 2.63 -7.22 6.82
N LEU A 60 3.38 -6.82 7.85
CA LEU A 60 4.60 -7.48 8.25
C LEU A 60 4.37 -8.82 8.96
N THR A 61 3.17 -9.04 9.51
CA THR A 61 2.82 -10.30 10.19
C THR A 61 3.00 -11.51 9.28
N PHE A 62 2.81 -11.34 7.97
CA PHE A 62 3.05 -12.40 6.99
C PHE A 62 4.49 -12.93 6.97
N LEU A 63 5.49 -12.15 7.38
CA LEU A 63 6.87 -12.62 7.46
C LEU A 63 7.01 -13.83 8.41
N LEU A 64 6.12 -13.99 9.39
CA LEU A 64 6.07 -15.20 10.22
C LEU A 64 5.65 -16.44 9.43
N GLU A 65 4.77 -16.30 8.44
CA GLU A 65 4.38 -17.40 7.57
C GLU A 65 5.53 -17.80 6.63
N LEU A 66 6.29 -16.81 6.13
CA LEU A 66 7.49 -17.08 5.32
C LEU A 66 8.53 -17.90 6.07
N MET A 67 8.70 -17.65 7.37
CA MET A 67 9.57 -18.46 8.23
C MET A 67 9.15 -19.94 8.27
N LEU A 68 7.87 -20.24 8.08
CA LEU A 68 7.37 -21.61 8.00
C LEU A 68 7.66 -22.29 6.66
N TRP A 69 8.07 -21.56 5.63
CA TRP A 69 8.38 -22.11 4.30
C TRP A 69 9.83 -22.53 4.15
N LEU A 70 10.71 -21.95 4.96
CA LEU A 70 12.13 -22.31 4.97
C LEU A 70 12.31 -23.78 5.33
N ASP A 71 13.35 -24.40 4.81
CA ASP A 71 13.82 -25.68 5.36
C ASP A 71 14.48 -25.46 6.74
N ASP A 72 14.79 -26.54 7.46
CA ASP A 72 15.33 -26.43 8.81
C ASP A 72 16.73 -25.81 8.86
N GLU A 73 17.52 -25.91 7.78
CA GLU A 73 18.85 -25.31 7.73
C GLU A 73 18.74 -23.79 7.54
N GLN A 74 17.96 -23.36 6.57
CA GLN A 74 17.64 -21.96 6.30
C GLN A 74 16.99 -21.31 7.52
N ALA A 75 16.00 -21.97 8.15
CA ALA A 75 15.32 -21.44 9.31
C ALA A 75 16.28 -21.28 10.51
N ARG A 76 17.21 -22.23 10.72
CA ARG A 76 18.26 -22.09 11.74
C ARG A 76 19.19 -20.92 11.44
N GLN A 77 19.58 -20.71 10.19
CA GLN A 77 20.42 -19.58 9.80
C GLN A 77 19.76 -18.25 10.17
N VAL A 78 18.47 -18.07 9.83
CA VAL A 78 17.72 -16.86 10.21
C VAL A 78 17.71 -16.69 11.73
N VAL A 79 17.35 -17.73 12.49
CA VAL A 79 17.30 -17.65 13.96
C VAL A 79 18.66 -17.31 14.59
N ILE A 80 19.77 -17.80 14.02
CA ILE A 80 21.13 -17.50 14.48
C ILE A 80 21.52 -16.04 14.18
N GLN A 81 21.08 -15.50 13.04
CA GLN A 81 21.36 -14.11 12.65
C GLN A 81 20.53 -13.10 13.45
N MET A 82 19.36 -13.50 13.96
CA MET A 82 18.51 -12.63 14.76
C MET A 82 19.08 -12.36 16.15
N GLU A 83 19.06 -11.09 16.56
CA GLU A 83 19.42 -10.72 17.92
C GLU A 83 18.30 -11.08 18.91
N TYR A 84 18.69 -11.39 20.15
CA TYR A 84 17.73 -11.66 21.23
C TYR A 84 16.76 -10.48 21.48
N SER A 85 17.23 -9.26 21.25
CA SER A 85 16.47 -8.01 21.33
C SER A 85 15.30 -7.95 20.31
N GLN A 86 15.41 -8.67 19.20
CA GLN A 86 14.42 -8.78 18.11
C GLN A 86 13.54 -10.02 18.28
N LEU A 87 14.13 -11.14 18.75
CA LEU A 87 13.41 -12.39 18.97
C LEU A 87 12.34 -12.27 20.06
N VAL A 88 12.60 -11.55 21.16
CA VAL A 88 11.63 -11.42 22.27
C VAL A 88 10.33 -10.71 21.81
N PRO A 89 10.38 -9.55 21.11
CA PRO A 89 9.20 -8.95 20.49
C PRO A 89 8.42 -9.88 19.56
N LEU A 90 9.11 -10.56 18.64
CA LEU A 90 8.47 -11.48 17.70
C LEU A 90 7.84 -12.68 18.40
N TRP A 91 8.54 -13.28 19.37
CA TRP A 91 8.02 -14.40 20.15
C TRP A 91 6.71 -14.04 20.85
N ARG A 92 6.68 -12.89 21.54
CA ARG A 92 5.48 -12.47 22.26
C ARG A 92 4.32 -12.16 21.33
N PHE A 93 4.59 -11.49 20.21
CA PHE A 93 3.58 -11.19 19.20
C PHE A 93 3.04 -12.46 18.54
N ALA A 94 3.92 -13.33 18.06
CA ALA A 94 3.56 -14.56 17.36
C ALA A 94 2.82 -15.56 18.27
N ARG A 95 3.06 -15.56 19.59
CA ARG A 95 2.28 -16.38 20.52
C ARG A 95 0.77 -16.07 20.49
N GLN A 96 0.39 -14.84 20.18
CA GLN A 96 -1.01 -14.42 20.08
C GLN A 96 -1.58 -14.59 18.67
N HIS A 97 -0.75 -14.38 17.65
CA HIS A 97 -1.21 -14.26 16.27
C HIS A 97 -0.84 -15.43 15.36
N GLN A 98 0.26 -16.15 15.63
CA GLN A 98 0.78 -17.24 14.81
C GLN A 98 1.48 -18.34 15.65
N PRO A 99 0.73 -19.20 16.37
CA PRO A 99 1.31 -20.22 17.24
C PRO A 99 2.24 -21.21 16.54
N ALA A 100 1.97 -21.54 15.27
CA ALA A 100 2.81 -22.44 14.48
C ALA A 100 4.25 -21.94 14.31
N PHE A 101 4.46 -20.62 14.28
CA PHE A 101 5.80 -20.03 14.27
C PHE A 101 6.54 -20.29 15.58
N ILE A 102 5.85 -20.22 16.72
CA ILE A 102 6.44 -20.51 18.04
C ILE A 102 6.85 -21.96 18.14
N ASP A 103 5.97 -22.88 17.73
CA ASP A 103 6.26 -24.30 17.70
C ASP A 103 7.50 -24.56 16.85
N ARG A 104 7.57 -23.97 15.66
CA ARG A 104 8.74 -24.09 14.79
C ARG A 104 10.01 -23.49 15.40
N LEU A 105 9.94 -22.31 16.00
CA LEU A 105 11.12 -21.70 16.60
C LEU A 105 11.64 -22.53 17.79
N SER A 106 10.72 -23.16 18.54
CA SER A 106 11.07 -24.04 19.65
C SER A 106 11.81 -25.31 19.21
N THR A 107 11.55 -25.84 18.01
CA THR A 107 12.26 -27.02 17.47
C THR A 107 13.62 -26.68 16.88
N LEU A 108 13.82 -25.42 16.46
CA LEU A 108 15.09 -24.94 15.88
C LEU A 108 16.11 -24.53 16.95
N MET A 109 15.63 -24.16 18.14
CA MET A 109 16.46 -23.70 19.27
C MET A 109 16.70 -24.80 20.32
N SER A 110 17.67 -24.58 21.19
CA SER A 110 17.85 -25.43 22.38
C SER A 110 16.76 -25.16 23.41
N GLN A 111 16.38 -26.18 24.19
CA GLN A 111 15.38 -26.04 25.25
C GLN A 111 15.71 -24.88 26.22
N ARG A 112 16.97 -24.73 26.60
CA ARG A 112 17.43 -23.63 27.46
C ARG A 112 17.20 -22.25 26.84
N ALA A 113 17.40 -22.11 25.53
CA ALA A 113 17.19 -20.83 24.85
C ALA A 113 15.70 -20.48 24.74
N VAL A 114 14.84 -21.49 24.56
CA VAL A 114 13.38 -21.34 24.59
C VAL A 114 12.91 -20.90 25.97
N GLU A 115 13.34 -21.57 27.03
CA GLU A 115 13.00 -21.21 28.41
C GLU A 115 13.41 -19.76 28.74
N GLN A 116 14.59 -19.34 28.29
CA GLN A 116 15.03 -17.95 28.44
C GLN A 116 14.14 -16.96 27.69
N LEU A 117 13.76 -17.26 26.43
CA LEU A 117 12.85 -16.43 25.64
C LEU A 117 11.47 -16.31 26.30
N GLU A 118 10.94 -17.40 26.83
CA GLU A 118 9.68 -17.40 27.56
C GLU A 118 9.75 -16.53 28.82
N GLU A 119 10.82 -16.68 29.61
CA GLU A 119 11.03 -15.89 30.82
C GLU A 119 11.16 -14.39 30.49
N SER A 120 11.95 -14.05 29.46
CA SER A 120 12.12 -12.67 29.00
C SER A 120 10.83 -12.07 28.43
N ALA A 121 10.05 -12.86 27.69
CA ALA A 121 8.75 -12.44 27.16
C ALA A 121 7.69 -12.25 28.27
N ALA A 122 7.78 -13.02 29.35
CA ALA A 122 6.88 -12.92 30.52
C ALA A 122 7.24 -11.73 31.42
N GLN A 123 8.54 -11.43 31.60
CA GLN A 123 9.02 -10.34 32.46
C GLN A 123 8.98 -8.96 31.79
N SER A 124 8.88 -8.91 30.46
CA SER A 124 8.82 -7.64 29.73
C SER A 124 7.47 -6.92 29.93
N ALA A 125 7.52 -5.60 30.03
CA ALA A 125 6.34 -4.74 29.94
C ALA A 125 5.63 -4.94 28.57
N PRO A 126 4.39 -4.43 28.37
CA PRO A 126 3.75 -4.47 27.06
C PRO A 126 4.70 -3.97 25.98
N ILE A 127 5.01 -4.81 25.00
CA ILE A 127 5.99 -4.47 23.96
C ILE A 127 5.35 -3.45 23.03
N PRO A 128 5.91 -2.23 22.88
CA PRO A 128 5.37 -1.23 21.98
C PRO A 128 5.33 -1.74 20.54
N ALA A 129 4.31 -1.36 19.76
CA ALA A 129 4.16 -1.78 18.37
C ALA A 129 5.41 -1.47 17.53
N ASP A 130 6.07 -0.33 17.77
CA ASP A 130 7.32 0.05 17.08
C ASP A 130 8.44 -0.98 17.27
N ARG A 131 8.57 -1.59 18.44
CA ARG A 131 9.58 -2.62 18.69
C ARG A 131 9.28 -3.93 17.98
N VAL A 132 8.00 -4.24 17.78
CA VAL A 132 7.58 -5.41 17.01
C VAL A 132 7.82 -5.15 15.52
N ILE A 133 7.51 -3.96 15.03
CA ILE A 133 7.78 -3.52 13.66
C ILE A 133 9.29 -3.57 13.37
N GLU A 134 10.14 -2.99 14.23
CA GLU A 134 11.59 -3.04 14.07
C GLU A 134 12.11 -4.48 13.95
N ALA A 135 11.57 -5.41 14.74
CA ALA A 135 11.96 -6.81 14.68
C ALA A 135 11.50 -7.50 13.38
N PHE A 136 10.32 -7.16 12.86
CA PHE A 136 9.86 -7.62 11.55
C PHE A 136 10.67 -7.04 10.40
N GLU A 137 11.03 -5.76 10.47
CA GLU A 137 11.87 -5.10 9.46
C GLU A 137 13.29 -5.69 9.43
N ALA A 138 13.80 -6.15 10.56
CA ALA A 138 15.06 -6.91 10.63
C ALA A 138 14.93 -8.33 10.06
N LEU A 139 13.77 -8.99 10.24
CA LEU A 139 13.50 -10.33 9.70
C LEU A 139 13.40 -10.33 8.16
N HIS A 140 12.82 -9.27 7.58
CA HIS A 140 12.59 -9.17 6.13
C HIS A 140 13.85 -9.41 5.27
N PRO A 141 14.99 -8.72 5.47
CA PRO A 141 16.18 -8.94 4.66
C PRO A 141 16.79 -10.33 4.86
N MET A 142 16.69 -10.92 6.06
CA MET A 142 17.18 -12.29 6.32
C MET A 142 16.37 -13.32 5.52
N LEU A 143 15.04 -13.16 5.51
CA LEU A 143 14.16 -13.96 4.67
C LEU A 143 14.45 -13.78 3.18
N ALA A 144 14.73 -12.56 2.75
CA ALA A 144 15.07 -12.26 1.36
C ALA A 144 16.37 -12.96 0.92
N GLU A 145 17.36 -13.05 1.81
CA GLU A 145 18.61 -13.76 1.54
C GLU A 145 18.39 -15.27 1.38
N CYS A 146 17.57 -15.89 2.23
CA CYS A 146 17.27 -17.32 2.16
C CYS A 146 16.35 -17.69 0.97
N LEU A 147 15.29 -16.90 0.74
CA LEU A 147 14.26 -17.21 -0.27
C LEU A 147 14.61 -16.64 -1.66
N GLY A 148 15.47 -15.62 -1.75
CA GLY A 148 15.87 -14.99 -2.99
C GLY A 148 14.67 -14.62 -3.88
N ASN A 149 14.70 -15.09 -5.13
CA ASN A 149 13.65 -14.82 -6.13
C ASN A 149 12.28 -15.42 -5.80
N VAL A 150 12.21 -16.30 -4.79
CA VAL A 150 11.00 -16.99 -4.36
C VAL A 150 10.22 -16.17 -3.33
N MET A 151 10.85 -15.19 -2.66
CA MET A 151 10.23 -14.38 -1.60
C MET A 151 9.10 -13.49 -2.15
N PRO A 152 7.81 -13.74 -1.84
CA PRO A 152 6.69 -12.88 -2.27
C PRO A 152 6.87 -11.41 -1.87
N PRO A 153 6.38 -10.45 -2.68
CA PRO A 153 6.31 -9.06 -2.25
C PRO A 153 5.37 -8.94 -1.04
N LEU A 154 5.61 -7.94 -0.20
CA LEU A 154 4.73 -7.61 0.91
C LEU A 154 3.30 -7.31 0.42
N PRO A 155 2.28 -7.66 1.22
CA PRO A 155 0.90 -7.31 0.90
C PRO A 155 0.72 -5.78 0.87
N PRO A 156 -0.17 -5.24 0.02
CA PRO A 156 -0.47 -3.81 0.04
C PRO A 156 -1.13 -3.40 1.37
N MET A 157 -0.91 -2.15 1.81
CA MET A 157 -1.43 -1.58 3.08
C MET A 157 -2.89 -1.89 3.39
N ASN A 158 -3.73 -1.95 2.36
CA ASN A 158 -5.18 -2.12 2.51
C ASN A 158 -5.65 -3.44 1.91
N TYR A 159 -4.80 -4.46 1.92
CA TYR A 159 -5.19 -5.78 1.43
C TYR A 159 -6.23 -6.40 2.36
N ASP A 160 -7.42 -6.62 1.84
CA ASP A 160 -8.47 -7.39 2.49
C ASP A 160 -8.55 -8.78 1.83
N PRO A 161 -8.28 -9.88 2.58
CA PRO A 161 -8.28 -11.23 2.02
C PRO A 161 -9.65 -11.67 1.52
N ASP A 162 -10.74 -11.16 2.10
CA ASP A 162 -12.10 -11.54 1.69
C ASP A 162 -12.45 -10.87 0.36
N VAL A 163 -12.09 -9.59 0.21
CA VAL A 163 -12.25 -8.85 -1.06
C VAL A 163 -11.37 -9.46 -2.14
N GLY A 164 -10.11 -9.78 -1.83
CA GLY A 164 -9.18 -10.43 -2.74
C GLY A 164 -9.71 -11.77 -3.26
N ALA A 165 -10.29 -12.60 -2.37
CA ALA A 165 -10.85 -13.91 -2.74
C ALA A 165 -12.03 -13.78 -3.72
N GLN A 166 -12.90 -12.81 -3.48
CA GLN A 166 -14.03 -12.52 -4.37
C GLN A 166 -13.53 -12.06 -5.74
N GLN A 167 -12.60 -11.11 -5.77
CA GLN A 167 -12.02 -10.60 -7.03
C GLN A 167 -11.31 -11.70 -7.81
N PHE A 168 -10.54 -12.55 -7.13
CA PHE A 168 -9.89 -13.70 -7.74
C PHE A 168 -10.91 -14.63 -8.41
N THR A 169 -12.01 -14.94 -7.73
CA THR A 169 -13.05 -15.83 -8.26
C THR A 169 -13.67 -15.28 -9.55
N GLU A 170 -13.93 -13.97 -9.59
CA GLU A 170 -14.49 -13.31 -10.77
C GLU A 170 -13.49 -13.23 -11.93
N GLN A 171 -12.22 -12.97 -11.63
CA GLN A 171 -11.21 -12.65 -12.62
C GLN A 171 -10.37 -13.86 -13.07
N ALA A 172 -10.32 -14.94 -12.29
CA ALA A 172 -9.56 -16.15 -12.62
C ALA A 172 -9.99 -16.80 -13.95
N VAL A 173 -11.19 -16.51 -14.43
CA VAL A 173 -11.67 -16.91 -15.78
C VAL A 173 -10.77 -16.34 -16.88
N TRP A 174 -10.26 -15.11 -16.72
CA TRP A 174 -9.35 -14.48 -17.67
C TRP A 174 -7.97 -15.14 -17.67
N LEU A 175 -7.45 -15.45 -16.48
CA LEU A 175 -6.24 -16.26 -16.36
C LEU A 175 -6.45 -17.61 -17.05
N LYS A 176 -7.50 -18.36 -16.69
CA LYS A 176 -7.76 -19.69 -17.27
C LYS A 176 -7.83 -19.70 -18.80
N SER A 177 -8.33 -18.62 -19.42
CA SER A 177 -8.46 -18.51 -20.89
C SER A 177 -7.21 -17.98 -21.61
N LEU A 178 -6.12 -17.64 -20.91
CA LEU A 178 -4.86 -17.20 -21.52
C LEU A 178 -4.32 -18.16 -22.60
N PRO A 179 -4.32 -19.49 -22.42
CA PRO A 179 -3.89 -20.41 -23.46
C PRO A 179 -4.81 -20.42 -24.69
N GLU A 180 -6.02 -19.87 -24.63
CA GLU A 180 -7.04 -19.95 -25.70
C GLU A 180 -7.13 -18.68 -26.56
N ILE A 181 -6.51 -17.58 -26.13
CA ILE A 181 -6.46 -16.33 -26.90
C ILE A 181 -5.51 -16.42 -28.12
N PRO A 182 -5.62 -15.51 -29.10
CA PRO A 182 -4.81 -15.59 -30.33
C PRO A 182 -3.29 -15.62 -30.07
N PRO A 183 -2.51 -16.39 -30.86
CA PRO A 183 -1.09 -16.66 -30.62
C PRO A 183 -0.23 -15.39 -30.48
N GLU A 184 -0.46 -14.39 -31.33
CA GLU A 184 0.25 -13.10 -31.27
C GLU A 184 0.05 -12.39 -29.94
N ARG A 185 -1.19 -12.37 -29.44
CA ARG A 185 -1.55 -11.72 -28.17
C ARG A 185 -1.07 -12.53 -26.97
N ARG A 186 -1.08 -13.87 -27.06
CA ARG A 186 -0.48 -14.76 -26.05
C ARG A 186 1.00 -14.46 -25.87
N GLN A 187 1.74 -14.39 -26.97
CA GLN A 187 3.18 -14.15 -26.95
C GLN A 187 3.49 -12.75 -26.39
N GLN A 188 2.71 -11.73 -26.77
CA GLN A 188 2.85 -10.38 -26.19
C GLN A 188 2.64 -10.38 -24.68
N ILE A 189 1.57 -11.01 -24.18
CA ILE A 189 1.30 -11.09 -22.73
C ILE A 189 2.40 -11.86 -22.02
N PHE A 190 2.86 -12.97 -22.59
CA PHE A 190 3.95 -13.75 -22.01
C PHE A 190 5.25 -12.94 -21.90
N GLN A 191 5.56 -12.11 -22.90
CA GLN A 191 6.71 -11.21 -22.87
C GLN A 191 6.57 -10.08 -21.84
N LEU A 192 5.36 -9.60 -21.59
CA LEU A 192 5.08 -8.55 -20.59
C LEU A 192 5.20 -9.06 -19.15
N LEU A 193 4.96 -10.36 -18.92
CA LEU A 193 5.15 -10.96 -17.60
C LEU A 193 6.63 -11.04 -17.26
N GLU A 194 7.00 -10.56 -16.07
CA GLU A 194 8.32 -10.76 -15.52
C GLU A 194 8.60 -12.25 -15.28
N PRO A 195 9.87 -12.71 -15.31
CA PRO A 195 10.21 -14.13 -15.11
C PRO A 195 9.57 -14.74 -13.87
N ARG A 196 9.52 -13.96 -12.79
CA ARG A 196 8.86 -14.33 -11.53
C ARG A 196 7.35 -14.49 -11.68
N GLN A 197 6.68 -13.56 -12.37
CA GLN A 197 5.24 -13.61 -12.59
C GLN A 197 4.86 -14.81 -13.47
N ARG A 198 5.71 -15.19 -14.43
CA ARG A 198 5.54 -16.42 -15.23
C ARG A 198 5.58 -17.67 -14.33
N LEU A 199 6.53 -17.73 -13.40
CA LEU A 199 6.64 -18.82 -12.43
C LEU A 199 5.41 -18.89 -11.50
N GLN A 200 4.95 -17.75 -11.00
CA GLN A 200 3.73 -17.64 -10.18
C GLN A 200 2.48 -18.08 -10.95
N LEU A 201 2.37 -17.66 -12.22
CA LEU A 201 1.28 -18.06 -13.11
C LEU A 201 1.26 -19.57 -13.34
N TRP A 202 2.43 -20.16 -13.55
CA TRP A 202 2.56 -21.60 -13.74
C TRP A 202 2.17 -22.38 -12.47
N GLN A 203 2.64 -21.94 -11.30
CA GLN A 203 2.26 -22.56 -10.03
C GLN A 203 0.74 -22.49 -9.80
N LEU A 204 0.13 -21.34 -10.10
CA LEU A 204 -1.30 -21.14 -10.00
C LEU A 204 -2.07 -22.08 -10.94
N ALA A 205 -1.63 -22.21 -12.18
CA ALA A 205 -2.26 -23.09 -13.16
C ALA A 205 -2.18 -24.58 -12.74
N ARG A 206 -1.04 -25.04 -12.21
CA ARG A 206 -0.86 -26.40 -11.70
C ARG A 206 -1.73 -26.67 -10.47
N THR A 207 -1.76 -25.76 -9.50
CA THR A 207 -2.58 -25.89 -8.28
C THR A 207 -4.08 -25.90 -8.59
N GLN A 208 -4.51 -25.10 -9.56
CA GLN A 208 -5.91 -25.04 -10.02
C GLN A 208 -6.25 -26.06 -11.12
N ARG A 209 -5.28 -26.88 -11.54
CA ARG A 209 -5.40 -27.91 -12.59
C ARG A 209 -5.96 -27.37 -13.91
N TRP A 210 -5.45 -26.24 -14.38
CA TRP A 210 -5.85 -25.67 -15.67
C TRP A 210 -5.17 -26.42 -16.83
N SER A 211 -5.95 -27.18 -17.59
CA SER A 211 -5.48 -28.26 -18.48
C SER A 211 -4.71 -27.85 -19.75
N ASN A 212 -4.46 -26.58 -20.00
CA ASN A 212 -3.84 -26.10 -21.25
C ASN A 212 -2.55 -25.28 -21.02
N TYR A 213 -2.16 -25.10 -19.77
CA TYR A 213 -1.07 -24.20 -19.39
C TYR A 213 0.32 -24.81 -19.57
N ASP A 214 0.50 -26.09 -19.25
CA ASP A 214 1.79 -26.77 -19.42
C ASP A 214 2.18 -26.78 -20.91
N HIS A 215 1.25 -27.16 -21.79
CA HIS A 215 1.47 -27.15 -23.23
C HIS A 215 1.76 -25.73 -23.77
N TRP A 216 1.03 -24.72 -23.28
CA TRP A 216 1.30 -23.34 -23.66
C TRP A 216 2.72 -22.89 -23.27
N LEU A 217 3.19 -23.25 -22.07
CA LEU A 217 4.55 -22.92 -21.62
C LEU A 217 5.63 -23.64 -22.45
N GLU A 218 5.41 -24.90 -22.80
CA GLU A 218 6.28 -25.65 -23.72
C GLU A 218 6.39 -24.99 -25.10
N GLU A 219 5.32 -24.37 -25.60
CA GLU A 219 5.34 -23.63 -26.87
C GLU A 219 6.11 -22.29 -26.79
N GLN A 220 6.16 -21.66 -25.61
CA GLN A 220 6.76 -20.33 -25.45
C GLN A 220 8.24 -20.34 -25.03
N LEU A 221 8.73 -21.48 -24.54
CA LEU A 221 10.05 -21.59 -23.92
C LEU A 221 10.91 -22.63 -24.65
N THR A 222 12.22 -22.42 -24.65
CA THR A 222 13.14 -23.49 -25.07
C THR A 222 13.12 -24.64 -24.07
N PRO A 223 13.46 -25.88 -24.47
CA PRO A 223 13.50 -27.02 -23.56
C PRO A 223 14.37 -26.80 -22.31
N ALA A 224 15.47 -26.04 -22.45
CA ALA A 224 16.36 -25.70 -21.34
C ALA A 224 15.71 -24.71 -20.37
N GLU A 225 15.03 -23.68 -20.87
CA GLU A 225 14.31 -22.70 -20.04
C GLU A 225 13.13 -23.35 -19.32
N TYR A 226 12.40 -24.23 -20.01
CA TYR A 226 11.30 -25.00 -19.43
C TYR A 226 11.78 -25.87 -18.26
N GLN A 227 12.86 -26.63 -18.43
CA GLN A 227 13.46 -27.44 -17.35
C GLN A 227 13.95 -26.58 -16.18
N GLN A 228 14.55 -25.42 -16.46
CA GLN A 228 15.01 -24.52 -15.41
C GLN A 228 13.84 -23.95 -14.59
N LEU A 229 12.77 -23.54 -15.26
CA LEU A 229 11.55 -23.06 -14.60
C LEU A 229 10.86 -24.18 -13.82
N GLU A 230 10.86 -25.41 -14.32
CA GLU A 230 10.30 -26.56 -13.60
C GLU A 230 11.05 -26.83 -12.30
N GLN A 231 12.39 -26.82 -12.33
CA GLN A 231 13.22 -26.95 -11.12
C GLN A 231 13.00 -25.81 -10.12
N GLN A 232 12.76 -24.59 -10.60
CA GLN A 232 12.42 -23.45 -9.74
C GLN A 232 11.03 -23.60 -9.12
N LEU A 233 10.07 -24.12 -9.90
CA LEU A 233 8.70 -24.34 -9.48
C LEU A 233 8.61 -25.40 -8.37
N ASP A 234 9.39 -26.48 -8.48
CA ASP A 234 9.43 -27.56 -7.48
C ASP A 234 9.96 -27.07 -6.11
N ARG A 235 10.77 -26.01 -6.12
CA ARG A 235 11.30 -25.36 -4.91
C ARG A 235 10.44 -24.20 -4.42
N MET A 236 9.39 -23.85 -5.16
CA MET A 236 8.57 -22.69 -4.85
C MET A 236 7.46 -23.08 -3.86
N PRO A 237 7.41 -22.47 -2.67
CA PRO A 237 6.30 -22.66 -1.74
C PRO A 237 5.02 -22.06 -2.32
N PRO A 238 3.85 -22.51 -1.83
CA PRO A 238 2.56 -22.00 -2.28
C PRO A 238 2.50 -20.47 -2.11
N GLN A 239 2.22 -19.75 -3.20
CA GLN A 239 2.14 -18.30 -3.13
C GLN A 239 0.96 -17.84 -2.27
N PRO A 240 1.13 -16.72 -1.54
CA PRO A 240 0.08 -16.20 -0.70
C PRO A 240 -1.00 -15.54 -1.57
N GLN A 241 -2.15 -15.28 -0.96
CA GLN A 241 -3.34 -14.92 -1.71
C GLN A 241 -3.21 -13.61 -2.49
N TRP A 242 -2.71 -12.52 -1.90
CA TRP A 242 -2.58 -11.24 -2.60
C TRP A 242 -1.66 -11.31 -3.81
N VAL A 243 -0.68 -12.21 -3.83
CA VAL A 243 0.20 -12.40 -5.00
C VAL A 243 -0.59 -12.99 -6.16
N ARG A 244 -1.47 -13.96 -5.88
CA ARG A 244 -2.37 -14.54 -6.88
C ARG A 244 -3.37 -13.50 -7.36
N ASP A 245 -3.90 -12.68 -6.46
CA ASP A 245 -4.88 -11.65 -6.75
C ASP A 245 -4.26 -10.53 -7.60
N GLN A 246 -3.05 -10.06 -7.27
CA GLN A 246 -2.29 -9.09 -8.06
C GLN A 246 -1.98 -9.61 -9.47
N LEU A 247 -1.57 -10.86 -9.59
CA LEU A 247 -1.32 -11.49 -10.90
C LEU A 247 -2.61 -11.56 -11.72
N CYS A 248 -3.72 -11.88 -11.07
CA CYS A 248 -5.04 -11.93 -11.69
C CYS A 248 -5.49 -10.54 -12.15
N GLU A 249 -5.34 -9.51 -11.32
CA GLU A 249 -5.65 -8.12 -11.67
C GLU A 249 -4.80 -7.64 -12.84
N LEU A 250 -3.49 -7.91 -12.80
CA LEU A 250 -2.53 -7.54 -13.84
C LEU A 250 -2.93 -8.13 -15.20
N VAL A 251 -3.14 -9.44 -15.26
CA VAL A 251 -3.52 -10.13 -16.50
C VAL A 251 -4.91 -9.72 -16.97
N SER A 252 -5.86 -9.59 -16.04
CA SER A 252 -7.22 -9.12 -16.34
C SER A 252 -7.19 -7.71 -16.92
N SER A 253 -6.30 -6.83 -16.46
CA SER A 253 -6.14 -5.50 -17.02
C SER A 253 -5.72 -5.54 -18.50
N TRP A 254 -4.99 -6.55 -18.95
CA TRP A 254 -4.55 -6.68 -20.35
C TRP A 254 -5.56 -7.41 -21.25
N LEU A 255 -6.38 -8.28 -20.66
CA LEU A 255 -7.36 -9.10 -21.38
C LEU A 255 -8.77 -8.52 -21.39
N ALA A 256 -9.16 -7.78 -20.34
CA ALA A 256 -10.50 -7.26 -20.20
C ALA A 256 -10.86 -6.35 -21.38
N PRO A 257 -12.05 -6.51 -22.00
CA PRO A 257 -12.55 -5.52 -22.94
C PRO A 257 -12.68 -4.17 -22.22
N ALA A 258 -12.46 -3.06 -22.93
CA ALA A 258 -12.40 -1.70 -22.37
C ALA A 258 -13.59 -1.30 -21.45
N ARG A 259 -14.72 -2.02 -21.52
CA ARG A 259 -15.89 -1.87 -20.63
C ARG A 259 -15.71 -2.46 -19.21
N HIS A 260 -14.89 -3.48 -19.03
CA HIS A 260 -14.63 -4.08 -17.71
C HIS A 260 -13.48 -3.41 -16.94
N GLN A 261 -12.52 -2.80 -17.64
CA GLN A 261 -11.50 -1.95 -17.01
C GLN A 261 -12.12 -0.73 -16.28
N GLN A 262 -13.29 -0.26 -16.71
CA GLN A 262 -14.04 0.80 -16.03
C GLN A 262 -14.68 0.37 -14.71
N LYS A 263 -14.89 -0.94 -14.48
CA LYS A 263 -15.52 -1.49 -13.28
C LYS A 263 -14.51 -1.92 -12.21
N ALA A 264 -13.27 -2.26 -12.58
CA ALA A 264 -12.19 -2.49 -11.60
C ALA A 264 -11.54 -1.17 -11.14
N GLN A 265 -11.50 -0.15 -12.01
CA GLN A 265 -11.04 1.20 -11.64
C GLN A 265 -12.05 2.01 -10.80
N SER A 266 -13.26 1.48 -10.55
CA SER A 266 -14.25 2.19 -9.72
C SER A 266 -14.01 2.09 -8.22
N ASP A 267 -13.15 1.17 -7.76
CA ASP A 267 -12.90 0.93 -6.34
C ASP A 267 -11.56 1.51 -5.83
N SER A 268 -10.77 2.16 -6.70
CA SER A 268 -9.58 2.90 -6.28
C SER A 268 -9.97 4.24 -5.64
N THR A 269 -9.81 4.33 -4.32
CA THR A 269 -10.08 5.55 -3.52
C THR A 269 -9.13 6.71 -3.83
N ALA A 270 -7.96 6.44 -4.43
CA ALA A 270 -6.98 7.44 -4.83
C ALA A 270 -6.82 7.48 -6.36
N PRO A 271 -6.80 8.67 -6.98
CA PRO A 271 -6.60 8.75 -8.40
C PRO A 271 -5.16 8.44 -8.82
N SER A 272 -5.01 7.77 -9.95
CA SER A 272 -3.68 7.40 -10.47
C SER A 272 -2.85 8.64 -10.83
N LYS A 273 -1.54 8.60 -10.58
CA LYS A 273 -0.63 9.73 -10.85
C LYS A 273 -0.69 10.18 -12.32
N ALA A 274 -0.79 9.24 -13.26
CA ALA A 274 -0.95 9.53 -14.68
C ALA A 274 -2.28 10.23 -15.01
N LEU A 275 -3.36 9.92 -14.29
CA LEU A 275 -4.63 10.65 -14.44
C LEU A 275 -4.49 12.07 -13.88
N LEU A 276 -3.88 12.24 -12.72
CA LEU A 276 -3.67 13.56 -12.12
C LEU A 276 -2.85 14.48 -13.05
N ASP A 277 -1.79 13.97 -13.67
CA ASP A 277 -0.99 14.73 -14.63
C ASP A 277 -1.79 15.13 -15.88
N LYS A 278 -2.58 14.20 -16.45
CA LYS A 278 -3.48 14.50 -17.58
C LYS A 278 -4.56 15.50 -17.21
N SER A 279 -5.12 15.36 -16.02
CA SER A 279 -6.16 16.25 -15.47
C SER A 279 -5.61 17.65 -15.28
N ARG A 280 -4.39 17.78 -14.74
CA ARG A 280 -3.68 19.05 -14.60
C ARG A 280 -3.48 19.73 -15.95
N HIS A 281 -2.96 19.00 -16.93
CA HIS A 281 -2.74 19.55 -18.27
C HIS A 281 -4.05 20.02 -18.92
N PHE A 282 -5.13 19.24 -18.79
CA PHE A 282 -6.44 19.63 -19.32
C PHE A 282 -7.02 20.86 -18.61
N LEU A 283 -6.90 20.94 -17.28
CA LEU A 283 -7.37 22.09 -16.50
C LEU A 283 -6.55 23.35 -16.78
N ASP A 284 -5.24 23.22 -17.00
CA ASP A 284 -4.40 24.34 -17.44
C ASP A 284 -4.79 24.82 -18.84
N GLN A 285 -5.11 23.91 -19.77
CA GLN A 285 -5.64 24.25 -21.09
C GLN A 285 -7.01 24.95 -21.00
N LEU A 286 -7.89 24.51 -20.10
CA LEU A 286 -9.16 25.18 -19.79
C LEU A 286 -8.93 26.59 -19.22
N GLY A 287 -7.92 26.76 -18.37
CA GLY A 287 -7.51 28.06 -17.84
C GLY A 287 -7.04 29.03 -18.93
N ASN A 288 -6.51 28.53 -20.04
CA ASN A 288 -6.09 29.34 -21.17
C ASN A 288 -7.25 29.81 -22.07
N LEU A 289 -8.49 29.37 -21.83
CA LEU A 289 -9.64 29.89 -22.54
C LEU A 289 -9.86 31.38 -22.27
N GLN A 290 -10.46 32.05 -23.27
CA GLN A 290 -10.94 33.42 -23.11
C GLN A 290 -12.00 33.48 -21.99
N ALA A 291 -12.03 34.60 -21.27
CA ALA A 291 -12.93 34.75 -20.11
C ALA A 291 -14.42 34.58 -20.49
N ALA A 292 -14.83 35.07 -21.67
CA ALA A 292 -16.20 34.93 -22.16
C ALA A 292 -16.60 33.47 -22.42
N ALA A 293 -15.72 32.70 -23.08
CA ALA A 293 -15.93 31.28 -23.34
C ALA A 293 -15.97 30.47 -22.02
N LEU A 294 -15.07 30.78 -21.09
CA LEU A 294 -15.06 30.15 -19.76
C LEU A 294 -16.35 30.47 -18.99
N GLN A 295 -16.86 31.70 -19.02
CA GLN A 295 -18.14 32.05 -18.39
C GLN A 295 -19.32 31.27 -18.96
N GLN A 296 -19.39 31.11 -20.28
CA GLN A 296 -20.45 30.35 -20.93
C GLN A 296 -20.40 28.88 -20.52
N LEU A 297 -19.21 28.29 -20.47
CA LEU A 297 -18.99 26.93 -19.98
C LEU A 297 -19.42 26.78 -18.52
N LEU A 298 -18.98 27.68 -17.64
CA LEU A 298 -19.33 27.63 -16.21
C LEU A 298 -20.84 27.79 -15.95
N LYS A 299 -21.56 28.53 -16.80
CA LYS A 299 -23.03 28.67 -16.70
C LYS A 299 -23.79 27.39 -17.04
N GLN A 300 -23.20 26.52 -17.86
CA GLN A 300 -23.81 25.25 -18.27
C GLN A 300 -23.54 24.12 -17.26
N LEU A 301 -22.62 24.32 -16.32
CA LEU A 301 -22.32 23.34 -15.29
C LEU A 301 -23.37 23.39 -14.17
N SER A 302 -23.79 22.21 -13.73
CA SER A 302 -24.57 22.05 -12.50
C SER A 302 -23.74 22.46 -11.28
N ARG A 303 -24.43 22.75 -10.17
CA ARG A 303 -23.75 23.10 -8.91
C ARG A 303 -22.80 22.00 -8.43
N GLN A 304 -23.15 20.73 -8.61
CA GLN A 304 -22.28 19.60 -8.25
C GLN A 304 -21.02 19.55 -9.12
N GLN A 305 -21.16 19.76 -10.43
CA GLN A 305 -20.01 19.83 -11.35
C GLN A 305 -19.09 21.01 -11.04
N LEU A 306 -19.63 22.16 -10.65
CA LEU A 306 -18.83 23.31 -10.20
C LEU A 306 -18.05 23.01 -8.92
N LEU A 307 -18.65 22.30 -7.96
CA LEU A 307 -17.95 21.84 -6.76
C LEU A 307 -16.83 20.86 -7.10
N HIS A 308 -17.09 19.91 -8.00
CA HIS A 308 -16.08 18.97 -8.48
C HIS A 308 -14.98 19.67 -9.28
N LEU A 309 -15.28 20.69 -10.07
CA LEU A 309 -14.27 21.49 -10.78
C LEU A 309 -13.32 22.21 -9.81
N ILE A 310 -13.88 22.78 -8.73
CA ILE A 310 -13.09 23.45 -7.70
C ILE A 310 -12.27 22.45 -6.87
N GLY A 311 -12.85 21.29 -6.54
CA GLY A 311 -12.13 20.19 -5.89
C GLY A 311 -10.98 19.67 -6.75
N ALA A 312 -11.24 19.44 -8.05
CA ALA A 312 -10.26 18.93 -9.00
C ALA A 312 -9.09 19.91 -9.17
N THR A 313 -9.40 21.20 -9.35
CA THR A 313 -8.36 22.24 -9.48
C THR A 313 -7.50 22.39 -8.22
N GLY A 314 -8.08 22.20 -7.03
CA GLY A 314 -7.31 22.11 -5.78
C GLY A 314 -6.43 20.87 -5.72
N GLN A 315 -6.98 19.71 -6.07
CA GLN A 315 -6.31 18.41 -6.01
C GLN A 315 -5.13 18.26 -6.98
N VAL A 316 -5.23 18.83 -8.19
CA VAL A 316 -4.15 18.79 -9.20
C VAL A 316 -3.22 20.01 -9.15
N GLU A 317 -3.48 20.94 -8.21
CA GLU A 317 -2.72 22.19 -8.05
C GLU A 317 -2.60 23.04 -9.33
N SER A 318 -3.64 23.07 -10.17
CA SER A 318 -3.67 23.90 -11.38
C SER A 318 -3.80 25.38 -11.01
N ARG A 319 -2.66 26.09 -10.99
CA ARG A 319 -2.58 27.51 -10.62
C ARG A 319 -3.31 28.41 -11.60
N LEU A 320 -3.23 28.12 -12.90
CA LEU A 320 -3.84 28.91 -13.97
C LEU A 320 -5.37 28.88 -13.88
N MET A 321 -5.94 27.68 -13.75
CA MET A 321 -7.40 27.53 -13.64
C MET A 321 -7.92 28.11 -12.32
N HIS A 322 -7.18 27.97 -11.21
CA HIS A 322 -7.54 28.59 -9.94
C HIS A 322 -7.65 30.12 -10.05
N GLN A 323 -6.67 30.75 -10.68
CA GLN A 323 -6.67 32.21 -10.93
C GLN A 323 -7.86 32.61 -11.82
N LYS A 324 -8.09 31.88 -12.90
CA LYS A 324 -9.20 32.15 -13.84
C LYS A 324 -10.57 32.00 -13.19
N LEU A 325 -10.79 30.96 -12.38
CA LEU A 325 -12.05 30.76 -11.66
C LEU A 325 -12.30 31.89 -10.64
N ASN A 326 -11.26 32.36 -9.95
CA ASN A 326 -11.37 33.46 -8.99
C ASN A 326 -11.70 34.82 -9.66
N ILE A 327 -11.25 35.02 -10.90
CA ILE A 327 -11.58 36.23 -11.70
C ILE A 327 -12.98 36.12 -12.32
N THR A 328 -13.36 34.90 -12.74
CA THR A 328 -14.53 34.69 -13.58
C THR A 328 -15.82 34.51 -12.78
N LEU A 329 -15.74 33.95 -11.58
CA LEU A 329 -16.89 33.74 -10.69
C LEU A 329 -17.02 34.89 -9.67
N PRO A 330 -18.24 35.26 -9.24
CA PRO A 330 -18.43 36.23 -8.16
C PRO A 330 -17.71 35.80 -6.88
N SER A 331 -16.95 36.71 -6.26
CA SER A 331 -16.06 36.41 -5.13
C SER A 331 -16.76 35.72 -3.94
N LYS A 332 -18.03 36.08 -3.67
CA LYS A 332 -18.85 35.43 -2.64
C LYS A 332 -19.21 33.98 -2.98
N LEU A 333 -19.60 33.74 -4.24
CA LEU A 333 -19.98 32.42 -4.74
C LEU A 333 -18.77 31.48 -4.82
N TYR A 334 -17.63 32.00 -5.28
CA TYR A 334 -16.38 31.23 -5.33
C TYR A 334 -15.91 30.76 -3.94
N LYS A 335 -15.95 31.65 -2.94
CA LYS A 335 -15.59 31.30 -1.55
C LYS A 335 -16.54 30.24 -0.96
N GLN A 336 -17.84 30.36 -1.21
CA GLN A 336 -18.84 29.38 -0.76
C GLN A 336 -18.62 28.01 -1.40
N LEU A 337 -18.42 27.97 -2.72
CA LEU A 337 -18.18 26.70 -3.41
C LEU A 337 -16.86 26.06 -2.99
N ARG A 338 -15.81 26.84 -2.70
CA ARG A 338 -14.54 26.31 -2.19
C ARG A 338 -14.66 25.69 -0.80
N GLN A 339 -15.54 26.21 0.06
CA GLN A 339 -15.82 25.62 1.37
C GLN A 339 -16.65 24.32 1.28
N GLN A 340 -17.47 24.20 0.24
CA GLN A 340 -18.34 23.04 0.01
C GLN A 340 -17.73 21.99 -0.92
N ALA A 341 -16.60 22.30 -1.57
CA ALA A 341 -15.96 21.40 -2.52
C ALA A 341 -15.32 20.21 -1.79
N PRO A 342 -15.41 18.99 -2.36
CA PRO A 342 -14.68 17.85 -1.82
C PRO A 342 -13.18 18.12 -1.87
N GLN A 343 -12.45 17.81 -0.79
CA GLN A 343 -11.00 18.03 -0.71
C GLN A 343 -10.22 17.16 -1.71
N LYS A 344 -10.74 15.97 -2.04
CA LYS A 344 -10.18 15.04 -3.02
C LYS A 344 -11.32 14.34 -3.77
N LEU A 345 -11.24 14.32 -5.09
CA LEU A 345 -12.11 13.51 -5.96
C LEU A 345 -11.46 12.15 -6.19
N ASN A 346 -12.30 11.12 -6.29
CA ASN A 346 -11.86 9.79 -6.71
C ASN A 346 -11.65 9.74 -8.23
N ASP A 347 -11.04 8.66 -8.72
CA ASP A 347 -10.65 8.48 -10.13
C ASP A 347 -11.88 8.58 -11.07
N VAL A 348 -13.02 8.03 -10.65
CA VAL A 348 -14.28 8.03 -11.42
C VAL A 348 -14.87 9.44 -11.52
N GLN A 349 -14.98 10.16 -10.40
CA GLN A 349 -15.52 11.51 -10.36
C GLN A 349 -14.65 12.46 -11.19
N LEU A 350 -13.33 12.31 -11.11
CA LEU A 350 -12.40 13.12 -11.89
C LEU A 350 -12.53 12.85 -13.39
N ARG A 351 -12.57 11.58 -13.82
CA ARG A 351 -12.77 11.21 -15.23
C ARG A 351 -14.13 11.65 -15.76
N HIS A 352 -15.18 11.49 -14.97
CA HIS A 352 -16.54 11.90 -15.33
C HIS A 352 -16.58 13.40 -15.58
N LEU A 353 -16.06 14.19 -14.63
CA LEU A 353 -15.97 15.65 -14.75
C LEU A 353 -15.20 16.06 -16.01
N LEU A 354 -14.01 15.50 -16.26
CA LEU A 354 -13.22 15.83 -17.45
C LEU A 354 -13.94 15.49 -18.75
N THR A 355 -14.64 14.36 -18.78
CA THR A 355 -15.41 13.92 -19.95
C THR A 355 -16.57 14.87 -20.24
N GLU A 356 -17.32 15.25 -19.20
CA GLU A 356 -18.43 16.21 -19.32
C GLU A 356 -17.92 17.59 -19.78
N LEU A 357 -16.83 18.08 -19.18
CA LEU A 357 -16.21 19.35 -19.59
C LEU A 357 -15.78 19.32 -21.06
N ASN A 358 -15.16 18.22 -21.51
CA ASN A 358 -14.76 18.07 -22.91
C ASN A 358 -15.97 18.01 -23.86
N GLN A 359 -17.05 17.33 -23.47
CA GLN A 359 -18.31 17.32 -24.23
C GLN A 359 -18.93 18.72 -24.32
N LEU A 360 -18.93 19.48 -23.23
CA LEU A 360 -19.41 20.87 -23.22
C LEU A 360 -18.55 21.78 -24.10
N ILE A 361 -17.23 21.65 -24.07
CA ILE A 361 -16.33 22.39 -24.98
C ILE A 361 -16.62 22.04 -26.44
N ARG A 362 -16.81 20.75 -26.76
CA ARG A 362 -17.10 20.29 -28.13
C ARG A 362 -18.45 20.81 -28.63
N THR A 363 -19.48 20.78 -27.78
CA THR A 363 -20.80 21.30 -28.15
C THR A 363 -20.78 22.81 -28.34
N GLN A 364 -20.02 23.57 -27.53
CA GLN A 364 -19.82 25.01 -27.74
C GLN A 364 -19.06 25.32 -29.03
N ARG A 365 -18.05 24.53 -29.38
CA ARG A 365 -17.35 24.66 -30.67
C ARG A 365 -18.24 24.32 -31.87
N ALA A 366 -19.13 23.34 -31.73
CA ALA A 366 -20.06 22.93 -32.78
C ALA A 366 -21.25 23.89 -32.96
N SER A 367 -21.58 24.70 -31.94
CA SER A 367 -22.72 25.64 -31.94
C SER A 367 -22.37 27.08 -32.31
N GLY A 368 -21.11 27.37 -32.67
CA GLY A 368 -20.71 28.63 -33.30
C GLY A 368 -20.68 29.85 -32.38
N GLY A 369 -19.76 29.88 -31.39
CA GLY A 369 -19.36 31.09 -30.66
C GLY A 369 -17.86 31.36 -30.79
N PRO A 370 -17.40 32.63 -30.86
CA PRO A 370 -16.17 33.04 -31.55
C PRO A 370 -14.88 32.60 -30.85
N GLU A 371 -13.82 32.50 -31.65
CA GLU A 371 -12.43 32.18 -31.26
C GLU A 371 -11.83 33.07 -30.17
#